data_AF-D1W0N6-F1
#
_entry.id   AF-D1W0N6-F1
#
_cell.length_a   1.000
_cell.length_b   1.000
_cell.length_c   1.000
_cell.angle_alpha   90.00
_cell.angle_beta   90.00
_cell.angle_gamma   90.00
#
_symmetry.space_group_name_H-M   'P 1'
#
loop_
_entity.id
_entity.type
_entity.pdbx_description
1 polymer ?
#
loop_
_entity_poly.entity_id
_entity_poly.type
_entity_poly.pdbx_seq_one_letter_code
_entity_poly.pdbx_strand_id
1 'polypeptide(L)'
;MHKDGKNFQREHYWRLFVNSDSEENRAESFSSLYRLFVNELMAYGRGLGFETVSCEDGVHDVFCTLYSHRKRLKDVTNITAYLFKSFRNTLLNTYKQKAHISDMETTQIHFSTEVSVTDTLISEEQRQDVSKTVAKLLEGLTDRQREAIYLRYMHGMDYHDIALLMNMHPDSVRKIVYRAMTTLREKGKQLHNPLLSALITYWLATS
;
A
#
# COMPACT_ATOMS: atom_id res chain seq x y z
N MET A 1 -17.02 6.13 -5.07
CA MET A 1 -17.71 6.40 -3.78
C MET A 1 -17.17 5.63 -2.57
N HIS A 2 -16.38 4.54 -2.71
CA HIS A 2 -15.94 3.75 -1.54
C HIS A 2 -14.63 4.21 -0.87
N LYS A 3 -13.74 4.92 -1.58
CA LYS A 3 -12.41 5.35 -1.08
C LYS A 3 -12.46 6.52 -0.10
N ASP A 4 -13.35 7.47 -0.32
CA ASP A 4 -13.47 8.67 0.53
C ASP A 4 -13.98 8.30 1.93
N GLY A 5 -14.87 7.31 2.03
CA GLY A 5 -15.37 6.80 3.31
C GLY A 5 -14.29 6.12 4.15
N LYS A 6 -13.41 5.33 3.53
CA LYS A 6 -12.33 4.62 4.25
C LYS A 6 -11.28 5.59 4.79
N ASN A 7 -10.87 6.58 3.99
CA ASN A 7 -9.94 7.61 4.44
C ASN A 7 -10.53 8.49 5.55
N PHE A 8 -11.82 8.83 5.45
CA PHE A 8 -12.52 9.54 6.51
C PHE A 8 -12.53 8.76 7.84
N GLN A 9 -12.85 7.46 7.80
CA GLN A 9 -12.82 6.60 8.99
C GLN A 9 -11.44 6.53 9.63
N ARG A 10 -10.38 6.38 8.81
CA ARG A 10 -8.99 6.36 9.29
C ARG A 10 -8.63 7.64 10.02
N GLU A 11 -8.92 8.79 9.41
CA GLU A 11 -8.63 10.09 10.00
C GLU A 11 -9.45 10.33 11.26
N HIS A 12 -10.71 9.93 11.26
CA HIS A 12 -11.59 10.02 12.43
C HIS A 12 -11.03 9.25 13.63
N TYR A 13 -10.76 7.94 13.46
CA TYR A 13 -10.21 7.13 14.55
C TYR A 13 -8.79 7.54 14.92
N TRP A 14 -7.99 8.04 13.97
CA TRP A 14 -6.67 8.60 14.26
C TRP A 14 -6.75 9.78 15.22
N ARG A 15 -7.61 10.76 14.91
CA ARG A 15 -7.79 11.93 15.76
C ARG A 15 -8.31 11.55 17.14
N LEU A 16 -9.26 10.62 17.22
CA LEU A 16 -9.74 10.10 18.51
C LEU A 16 -8.61 9.44 19.29
N PHE A 17 -7.83 8.57 18.64
CA PHE A 17 -6.72 7.87 19.28
C PHE A 17 -5.69 8.84 19.83
N VAL A 18 -5.23 9.80 19.04
CA VAL A 18 -4.15 10.72 19.41
C VAL A 18 -4.60 11.76 20.45
N ASN A 19 -5.86 12.21 20.41
CA ASN A 19 -6.34 13.32 21.25
C ASN A 19 -7.21 12.89 22.43
N SER A 20 -7.67 11.64 22.51
CA SER A 20 -8.53 11.20 23.63
C SER A 20 -7.76 11.08 24.94
N ASP A 21 -8.27 11.72 25.98
CA ASP A 21 -7.81 11.50 27.36
C ASP A 21 -8.47 10.26 27.99
N SER A 22 -9.70 9.93 27.58
CA SER A 22 -10.40 8.70 28.00
C SER A 22 -9.69 7.44 27.51
N GLU A 23 -9.49 6.48 28.40
CA GLU A 23 -8.94 5.15 28.10
C GLU A 23 -9.87 4.35 27.19
N GLU A 24 -11.18 4.40 27.43
CA GLU A 24 -12.19 3.67 26.65
C GLU A 24 -12.17 4.09 25.17
N ASN A 25 -12.30 5.39 24.92
CA ASN A 25 -12.24 5.95 23.56
C ASN A 25 -10.88 5.69 22.89
N ARG A 26 -9.78 5.69 23.66
CA ARG A 26 -8.45 5.37 23.15
C ARG A 26 -8.36 3.89 22.73
N ALA A 27 -8.85 2.98 23.55
CA ALA A 27 -8.85 1.54 23.25
C ALA A 27 -9.73 1.23 22.03
N GLU A 28 -10.91 1.82 21.94
CA GLU A 28 -11.83 1.64 20.81
C GLU A 28 -11.24 2.17 19.50
N SER A 29 -10.73 3.40 19.51
CA SER A 29 -10.11 4.00 18.32
C SER A 29 -8.86 3.25 17.89
N PHE A 30 -8.03 2.79 18.82
CA PHE A 30 -6.87 1.93 18.51
C PHE A 30 -7.28 0.60 17.86
N SER A 31 -8.28 -0.09 18.43
CA SER A 31 -8.83 -1.33 17.87
C SER A 31 -9.39 -1.12 16.46
N SER A 32 -10.08 0.00 16.24
CA SER A 32 -10.62 0.37 14.93
C SER A 32 -9.52 0.64 13.91
N LEU A 33 -8.47 1.37 14.29
CA LEU A 33 -7.30 1.56 13.44
C LEU A 33 -6.62 0.23 13.09
N TYR A 34 -6.43 -0.65 14.06
CA TYR A 34 -5.85 -1.97 13.81
C TYR A 34 -6.63 -2.74 12.74
N ARG A 35 -7.96 -2.83 12.89
CA ARG A 35 -8.84 -3.52 11.93
C ARG A 35 -8.81 -2.88 10.53
N LEU A 36 -8.69 -1.56 10.45
CA LEU A 36 -8.66 -0.82 9.18
C LEU A 36 -7.36 -0.99 8.38
N PHE A 37 -6.25 -1.37 9.06
CA PHE A 37 -4.91 -1.42 8.46
C PHE A 37 -4.28 -2.81 8.42
N VAL A 38 -4.60 -3.71 9.34
CA VAL A 38 -3.93 -5.02 9.45
C VAL A 38 -3.87 -5.77 8.13
N ASN A 39 -5.01 -5.93 7.45
CA ASN A 39 -5.07 -6.67 6.18
C ASN A 39 -4.27 -6.00 5.07
N GLU A 40 -4.21 -4.67 5.04
CA GLU A 40 -3.48 -3.92 4.03
C GLU A 40 -1.98 -3.95 4.25
N LEU A 41 -1.53 -3.82 5.51
CA LEU A 41 -0.13 -3.95 5.86
C LEU A 41 0.35 -5.38 5.59
N MET A 42 -0.44 -6.38 5.98
CA MET A 42 -0.17 -7.79 5.69
C MET A 42 -0.07 -8.05 4.18
N ALA A 43 -1.00 -7.51 3.37
CA ALA A 43 -0.95 -7.65 1.93
C ALA A 43 0.27 -6.95 1.31
N TYR A 44 0.62 -5.77 1.82
CA TYR A 44 1.79 -5.02 1.37
C TYR A 44 3.11 -5.72 1.73
N GLY A 45 3.24 -6.25 2.96
CA GLY A 45 4.41 -7.00 3.41
C GLY A 45 4.63 -8.29 2.61
N ARG A 46 3.57 -9.06 2.38
CA ARG A 46 3.62 -10.21 1.46
C ARG A 46 3.94 -9.78 0.03
N GLY A 47 3.40 -8.64 -0.39
CA GLY A 47 3.70 -8.02 -1.68
C GLY A 47 5.19 -7.74 -1.86
N LEU A 48 5.88 -7.34 -0.79
CA LEU A 48 7.33 -7.16 -0.73
C LEU A 48 8.12 -8.48 -0.58
N GLY A 49 7.45 -9.64 -0.60
CA GLY A 49 8.09 -10.94 -0.51
C GLY A 49 8.41 -11.43 0.91
N PHE A 50 7.90 -10.77 1.96
CA PHE A 50 8.08 -11.24 3.33
C PHE A 50 7.10 -12.38 3.68
N GLU A 51 7.58 -13.32 4.50
CA GLU A 51 6.74 -14.40 5.05
C GLU A 51 5.64 -13.84 5.96
N THR A 52 4.52 -14.57 6.04
CA THR A 52 3.36 -14.18 6.86
C THR A 52 3.74 -13.90 8.31
N VAL A 53 4.54 -14.77 8.93
CA VAL A 53 4.98 -14.60 10.34
C VAL A 53 5.75 -13.29 10.52
N SER A 54 6.67 -12.98 9.60
CA SER A 54 7.43 -11.72 9.67
C SER A 54 6.51 -10.50 9.48
N CYS A 55 5.47 -10.62 8.66
CA CYS A 55 4.46 -9.57 8.50
C CYS A 55 3.62 -9.39 9.76
N GLU A 56 3.19 -10.48 10.41
CA GLU A 56 2.42 -10.45 11.66
C GLU A 56 3.19 -9.78 12.79
N ASP A 57 4.45 -10.19 12.98
CA ASP A 57 5.37 -9.57 13.94
C ASP A 57 5.56 -8.07 13.64
N GLY A 58 5.79 -7.74 12.36
CA GLY A 58 5.97 -6.35 11.94
C GLY A 58 4.73 -5.49 12.20
N VAL A 59 3.52 -6.02 11.97
CA VAL A 59 2.27 -5.30 12.28
C VAL A 59 2.16 -5.12 13.80
N HIS A 60 2.41 -6.18 14.57
CA HIS A 60 2.38 -6.12 16.02
C HIS A 60 3.31 -5.01 16.55
N ASP A 61 4.57 -5.00 16.13
CA ASP A 61 5.58 -4.03 16.55
C ASP A 61 5.20 -2.60 16.21
N VAL A 62 4.67 -2.36 15.01
CA VAL A 62 4.19 -1.04 14.60
C VAL A 62 3.07 -0.56 15.51
N PHE A 63 2.08 -1.41 15.78
CA PHE A 63 0.94 -1.04 16.61
C PHE A 63 1.30 -0.89 18.10
N CYS A 64 2.21 -1.71 18.63
CA CYS A 64 2.77 -1.53 19.97
C CYS A 64 3.55 -0.22 20.09
N THR A 65 4.33 0.12 19.07
CA THR A 65 5.06 1.39 18.99
C THR A 65 4.10 2.57 18.91
N LEU A 66 3.04 2.46 18.10
CA LEU A 66 1.98 3.45 17.94
C LEU A 66 1.32 3.76 19.28
N TYR A 67 0.97 2.72 20.04
CA TYR A 67 0.35 2.86 21.36
C TYR A 67 1.29 3.55 22.35
N SER A 68 2.55 3.09 22.42
CA SER A 68 3.54 3.57 23.38
C SER A 68 3.99 5.01 23.11
N HIS A 69 4.09 5.42 21.84
CA HIS A 69 4.62 6.73 21.45
C HIS A 69 3.55 7.73 21.01
N ARG A 70 2.28 7.47 21.33
CA ARG A 70 1.10 8.25 20.93
C ARG A 70 1.27 9.77 20.99
N LYS A 71 1.88 10.31 22.05
CA LYS A 71 2.06 11.76 22.24
C LYS A 71 2.90 12.41 21.14
N ARG A 72 3.80 11.67 20.49
CA ARG A 72 4.67 12.14 19.40
C ARG A 72 3.99 12.10 18.03
N LEU A 73 2.77 11.57 17.96
CA LEU A 73 2.06 11.33 16.70
C LEU A 73 1.14 12.48 16.29
N LYS A 74 1.08 13.56 17.10
CA LYS A 74 0.25 14.73 16.85
C LYS A 74 0.56 15.45 15.53
N ASP A 75 1.83 15.38 15.10
CA ASP A 75 2.31 16.06 13.89
C ASP A 75 2.20 15.17 12.63
N VAL A 76 1.71 13.94 12.76
CA VAL A 76 1.49 13.05 11.61
C VAL A 76 0.29 13.53 10.82
N THR A 77 0.53 14.00 9.60
CA THR A 77 -0.48 14.54 8.70
C THR A 77 -1.14 13.48 7.81
N ASN A 78 -0.45 12.36 7.55
CA ASN A 78 -0.99 11.22 6.80
C ASN A 78 -0.72 9.90 7.53
N ILE A 79 -1.75 9.37 8.21
CA ILE A 79 -1.67 8.10 8.93
C ILE A 79 -1.33 6.92 8.02
N THR A 80 -1.90 6.86 6.81
CA THR A 80 -1.67 5.74 5.88
C THR A 80 -0.22 5.71 5.45
N ALA A 81 0.35 6.85 5.05
CA ALA A 81 1.76 6.95 4.72
C ALA A 81 2.66 6.61 5.92
N TYR A 82 2.32 7.12 7.11
CA TYR A 82 3.06 6.86 8.34
C TYR A 82 3.10 5.37 8.71
N LEU A 83 1.96 4.67 8.71
CA LEU A 83 1.88 3.26 9.09
C LEU A 83 2.60 2.36 8.08
N PHE A 84 2.41 2.60 6.78
CA PHE A 84 3.10 1.82 5.76
C PHE A 84 4.61 2.02 5.80
N LYS A 85 5.08 3.27 5.97
CA LYS A 85 6.50 3.57 6.12
C LYS A 85 7.08 2.92 7.38
N SER A 86 6.42 3.07 8.52
CA SER A 86 6.83 2.44 9.77
C SER A 86 6.93 0.92 9.63
N PHE A 87 5.89 0.30 9.05
CA PHE A 87 5.85 -1.13 8.80
C PHE A 87 6.95 -1.62 7.85
N ARG A 88 7.14 -0.95 6.71
CA ARG A 88 8.24 -1.26 5.77
C ARG A 88 9.60 -1.21 6.47
N ASN A 89 9.82 -0.18 7.27
CA ASN A 89 11.07 -0.03 8.01
C ASN A 89 11.25 -1.15 9.04
N THR A 90 10.20 -1.51 9.78
CA THR A 90 10.23 -2.65 10.71
C THR A 90 10.61 -3.94 10.00
N LEU A 91 9.95 -4.28 8.90
CA LEU A 91 10.27 -5.50 8.13
C LEU A 91 11.71 -5.51 7.63
N LEU A 92 12.19 -4.39 7.10
CA LEU A 92 13.55 -4.29 6.58
C LEU A 92 14.60 -4.37 7.69
N ASN A 93 14.35 -3.76 8.84
CA ASN A 93 15.24 -3.82 9.99
C ASN A 93 15.33 -5.26 10.52
N THR A 94 14.19 -5.93 10.68
CA THR A 94 14.15 -7.34 11.11
C THR A 94 14.86 -8.25 10.12
N TYR A 95 14.67 -8.04 8.82
CA TYR A 95 15.37 -8.81 7.79
C TYR A 95 16.89 -8.62 7.83
N LYS A 96 17.35 -7.36 7.92
CA LYS A 96 18.79 -7.04 8.05
C LYS A 96 19.41 -7.73 9.27
N GLN A 97 18.72 -7.68 10.41
CA GLN A 97 19.18 -8.32 11.65
C GLN A 97 19.28 -9.84 11.49
N LYS A 98 18.27 -10.49 10.90
CA LYS A 98 18.28 -11.95 10.67
C LYS A 98 19.32 -12.38 9.65
N ALA A 99 19.60 -11.56 8.64
CA ALA A 99 20.52 -11.88 7.56
C ALA A 99 21.99 -11.50 7.86
N HIS A 100 22.28 -10.78 8.95
CA HIS A 100 23.59 -10.19 9.24
C HIS A 100 24.14 -9.29 8.11
N ILE A 101 23.25 -8.62 7.39
CA ILE A 101 23.55 -7.83 6.19
C ILE A 101 23.67 -6.34 6.53
N SER A 102 24.60 -5.63 5.87
CA SER A 102 24.79 -4.18 6.00
C SER A 102 23.77 -3.36 5.19
N ASP A 103 23.62 -2.07 5.50
CA ASP A 103 22.65 -1.16 4.87
C ASP A 103 22.75 -1.06 3.33
N MET A 104 23.90 -1.39 2.73
CA MET A 104 24.15 -1.24 1.29
C MET A 104 23.54 -2.35 0.41
N GLU A 105 23.20 -3.51 0.99
CA GLU A 105 22.78 -4.70 0.20
C GLU A 105 21.26 -4.85 0.04
N THR A 106 20.44 -3.99 0.65
CA THR A 106 18.97 -4.13 0.70
C THR A 106 18.23 -3.67 -0.57
N THR A 107 18.90 -3.64 -1.73
CA THR A 107 18.44 -2.81 -2.87
C THR A 107 17.51 -3.51 -3.87
N GLN A 108 17.13 -4.77 -3.65
CA GLN A 108 16.24 -5.51 -4.55
C GLN A 108 15.16 -6.28 -3.79
N ILE A 109 14.19 -5.55 -3.26
CA ILE A 109 12.95 -6.15 -2.77
C ILE A 109 12.07 -6.38 -4.00
N HIS A 110 11.76 -7.64 -4.30
CA HIS A 110 10.78 -7.97 -5.31
C HIS A 110 9.39 -7.55 -4.82
N PHE A 111 8.61 -6.92 -5.69
CA PHE A 111 7.25 -6.51 -5.36
C PHE A 111 6.26 -7.21 -6.29
N SER A 112 5.52 -8.16 -5.75
CA SER A 112 4.46 -8.90 -6.43
C SER A 112 3.22 -8.91 -5.57
N THR A 113 2.22 -8.10 -5.93
CA THR A 113 0.90 -8.21 -5.32
C THR A 113 0.10 -9.24 -6.08
N GLU A 114 -0.32 -10.32 -5.43
CA GLU A 114 -1.46 -11.09 -5.91
C GLU A 114 -2.67 -10.15 -5.88
N VAL A 115 -3.11 -9.69 -7.05
CA VAL A 115 -4.38 -8.98 -7.17
C VAL A 115 -5.47 -10.03 -6.95
N SER A 116 -5.76 -10.32 -5.68
CA SER A 116 -6.98 -11.03 -5.33
C SER A 116 -8.12 -10.10 -5.73
N VAL A 117 -8.79 -10.44 -6.82
CA VAL A 117 -10.05 -9.80 -7.21
C VAL A 117 -11.04 -10.18 -6.10
N THR A 118 -11.12 -9.36 -5.06
CA THR A 118 -11.98 -9.62 -3.89
C THR A 118 -13.44 -9.35 -4.24
N ASP A 119 -14.30 -10.31 -3.94
CA ASP A 119 -15.77 -10.27 -3.82
C ASP A 119 -16.55 -9.38 -4.79
N THR A 120 -16.25 -9.48 -6.08
CA THR A 120 -17.19 -9.10 -7.13
C THR A 120 -18.12 -10.28 -7.46
N LEU A 121 -19.39 -9.98 -7.78
CA LEU A 121 -20.41 -10.92 -8.30
C LEU A 121 -20.04 -11.45 -9.70
N ILE A 122 -18.82 -11.94 -9.88
CA ILE A 122 -18.31 -12.53 -11.11
C ILE A 122 -18.04 -14.01 -10.89
N SER A 123 -18.21 -14.81 -11.94
CA SER A 123 -17.93 -16.24 -11.87
C SER A 123 -16.44 -16.51 -11.61
N GLU A 124 -16.11 -17.70 -11.12
CA GLU A 124 -14.73 -18.12 -10.90
C GLU A 124 -13.90 -18.07 -12.20
N GLU A 125 -14.49 -18.47 -13.32
CA GLU A 125 -13.88 -18.39 -14.65
C GLU A 125 -13.55 -16.93 -15.04
N GLN A 126 -14.48 -16.01 -14.84
CA GLN A 126 -14.25 -14.58 -15.07
C GLN A 126 -13.16 -14.01 -14.16
N ARG A 127 -13.11 -14.46 -12.89
CA ARG A 127 -12.09 -14.05 -11.94
C ARG A 127 -10.70 -14.49 -12.39
N GLN A 128 -10.57 -15.71 -12.90
CA GLN A 128 -9.33 -16.24 -13.45
C GLN A 128 -8.88 -15.47 -14.70
N ASP A 129 -9.81 -15.13 -15.60
CA ASP A 129 -9.49 -14.36 -16.80
C ASP A 129 -9.06 -12.92 -16.49
N VAL A 130 -9.71 -12.27 -15.54
CA VAL A 130 -9.31 -10.96 -15.03
C VAL A 130 -7.91 -11.05 -14.38
N SER A 131 -7.69 -12.05 -13.53
CA SER A 131 -6.39 -12.27 -12.87
C SER A 131 -5.25 -12.49 -13.87
N LYS A 132 -5.45 -13.35 -14.88
CA LYS A 132 -4.49 -13.57 -15.97
C LYS A 132 -4.20 -12.30 -16.76
N THR A 133 -5.23 -11.51 -17.04
CA THR A 133 -5.07 -10.23 -17.76
C THR A 133 -4.25 -9.25 -16.93
N VAL A 134 -4.57 -9.11 -15.64
CA VAL A 134 -3.84 -8.23 -14.71
C VAL A 134 -2.39 -8.68 -14.58
N ALA A 135 -2.13 -9.99 -14.44
CA ALA A 135 -0.77 -10.53 -14.40
C ALA A 135 0.04 -10.15 -15.66
N LYS A 136 -0.53 -10.34 -16.87
CA LYS A 136 0.12 -9.97 -18.14
C LYS A 136 0.42 -8.47 -18.27
N LEU A 137 -0.46 -7.62 -17.74
CA LEU A 137 -0.23 -6.18 -17.68
C LEU A 137 0.95 -5.85 -16.76
N LEU A 138 1.00 -6.47 -15.59
CA LEU A 138 2.03 -6.24 -14.57
C LEU A 138 3.40 -6.82 -14.92
N GLU A 139 3.50 -7.82 -15.81
CA GLU A 139 4.78 -8.36 -16.32
C GLU A 139 5.65 -7.30 -17.01
N GLY A 140 5.06 -6.20 -17.50
CA GLY A 140 5.80 -5.14 -18.17
C GLY A 140 6.44 -4.12 -17.22
N LEU A 141 6.14 -4.23 -15.93
CA LEU A 141 6.53 -3.27 -14.92
C LEU A 141 7.68 -3.82 -14.07
N THR A 142 8.63 -2.95 -13.75
CA THR A 142 9.63 -3.25 -12.72
C THR A 142 8.98 -3.29 -11.33
N ASP A 143 9.62 -3.95 -10.36
CA ASP A 143 9.12 -4.03 -8.98
C ASP A 143 8.78 -2.65 -8.39
N ARG A 144 9.68 -1.67 -8.58
CA ARG A 144 9.44 -0.29 -8.13
C ARG A 144 8.25 0.38 -8.83
N GLN A 145 8.02 0.09 -10.11
CA GLN A 145 6.86 0.60 -10.83
C GLN A 145 5.57 -0.01 -10.29
N ARG A 146 5.57 -1.32 -10.01
CA ARG A 146 4.44 -2.02 -9.41
C ARG A 146 4.12 -1.47 -8.02
N GLU A 147 5.14 -1.33 -7.17
CA GLU A 147 5.00 -0.79 -5.82
C GLU A 147 4.46 0.65 -5.84
N ALA A 148 5.03 1.53 -6.66
CA ALA A 148 4.59 2.91 -6.75
C ALA A 148 3.14 3.04 -7.25
N ILE A 149 2.72 2.23 -8.24
CA ILE A 149 1.32 2.20 -8.69
C ILE A 149 0.41 1.65 -7.58
N TYR A 150 0.82 0.60 -6.88
CA TYR A 150 0.04 0.03 -5.78
C TYR A 150 -0.21 1.07 -4.70
N LEU A 151 0.83 1.77 -4.22
CA LEU A 151 0.69 2.80 -3.20
C LEU A 151 -0.14 4.00 -3.70
N ARG A 152 0.09 4.45 -4.95
CA ARG A 152 -0.62 5.59 -5.53
C ARG A 152 -2.11 5.32 -5.73
N TYR A 153 -2.45 4.17 -6.30
CA TYR A 153 -3.81 3.90 -6.78
C TYR A 153 -4.62 3.00 -5.86
N MET A 154 -4.00 2.12 -5.08
CA MET A 154 -4.72 1.30 -4.09
C MET A 154 -4.82 2.01 -2.75
N HIS A 155 -3.76 2.67 -2.31
CA HIS A 155 -3.72 3.36 -1.01
C HIS A 155 -3.89 4.87 -1.09
N GLY A 156 -3.98 5.44 -2.29
CA GLY A 156 -4.27 6.86 -2.48
C GLY A 156 -3.16 7.80 -2.02
N MET A 157 -1.95 7.29 -1.75
CA MET A 157 -0.82 8.10 -1.30
C MET A 157 -0.42 9.11 -2.37
N ASP A 158 0.05 10.27 -1.95
CA ASP A 158 0.61 11.25 -2.88
C ASP A 158 2.07 10.92 -3.24
N TYR A 159 2.62 11.67 -4.19
CA TYR A 159 4.00 11.42 -4.64
C TYR A 159 5.06 11.68 -3.56
N HIS A 160 4.78 12.56 -2.61
CA HIS A 160 5.71 12.89 -1.53
C HIS A 160 5.75 11.76 -0.50
N ASP A 161 4.58 11.26 -0.09
CA ASP A 161 4.43 10.12 0.83
C ASP A 161 5.08 8.85 0.27
N ILE A 162 4.83 8.56 -1.01
CA ILE A 162 5.44 7.40 -1.68
C ILE A 162 6.96 7.56 -1.73
N ALA A 163 7.47 8.77 -1.98
CA ALA A 163 8.90 9.05 -2.01
C ALA A 163 9.55 8.81 -0.64
N LEU A 164 8.91 9.29 0.45
CA LEU A 164 9.37 9.05 1.81
C LEU A 164 9.34 7.58 2.20
N LEU A 165 8.34 6.83 1.75
CA LEU A 165 8.17 5.40 2.04
C LEU A 165 9.21 4.55 1.29
N MET A 166 9.39 4.81 -0.02
CA MET A 166 10.31 4.06 -0.88
C MET A 166 11.77 4.52 -0.76
N ASN A 167 12.04 5.55 0.06
CA ASN A 167 13.34 6.22 0.18
C ASN A 167 13.87 6.73 -1.18
N MET A 168 13.05 7.55 -1.85
CA MET A 168 13.30 8.09 -3.19
C MET A 168 13.08 9.60 -3.23
N HIS A 169 13.53 10.25 -4.31
CA HIS A 169 13.18 11.64 -4.59
C HIS A 169 11.75 11.74 -5.18
N PRO A 170 10.91 12.74 -4.80
CA PRO A 170 9.55 12.90 -5.32
C PRO A 170 9.45 12.91 -6.85
N ASP A 171 10.39 13.56 -7.55
CA ASP A 171 10.42 13.58 -9.01
C ASP A 171 10.71 12.22 -9.63
N SER A 172 11.51 11.39 -8.94
CA SER A 172 11.75 10.02 -9.36
C SER A 172 10.48 9.19 -9.27
N VAL A 173 9.69 9.36 -8.20
CA VAL A 173 8.39 8.69 -8.05
C VAL A 173 7.41 9.12 -9.15
N ARG A 174 7.31 10.42 -9.45
CA ARG A 174 6.46 10.92 -10.55
C ARG A 174 6.82 10.26 -11.88
N LYS A 175 8.12 10.19 -12.20
CA LYS A 175 8.62 9.53 -13.42
C LYS A 175 8.32 8.02 -13.42
N ILE A 176 8.48 7.34 -12.29
CA ILE A 176 8.16 5.92 -12.15
C ILE A 176 6.68 5.66 -12.41
N VAL A 177 5.80 6.40 -11.74
CA VAL A 177 4.35 6.27 -11.92
C VAL A 177 3.95 6.58 -13.36
N TYR A 178 4.48 7.66 -13.94
CA TYR A 178 4.20 8.01 -15.34
C TYR A 178 4.62 6.90 -16.32
N ARG A 179 5.84 6.38 -16.19
CA ARG A 179 6.35 5.29 -17.03
C ARG A 179 5.50 4.03 -16.87
N ALA A 180 5.17 3.68 -15.62
CA ALA A 180 4.36 2.50 -15.33
C ALA A 180 2.96 2.61 -15.96
N MET A 181 2.31 3.78 -15.86
CA MET A 181 1.02 4.02 -16.52
C MET A 181 1.11 4.00 -18.04
N THR A 182 2.22 4.47 -18.61
CA THR A 182 2.46 4.41 -20.06
C THR A 182 2.55 2.97 -20.53
N THR A 183 3.36 2.14 -19.85
CA THR A 183 3.48 0.71 -20.14
C THR A 183 2.14 -0.02 -20.02
N LEU A 184 1.37 0.25 -18.96
CA LEU A 184 0.04 -0.36 -18.78
C LEU A 184 -0.94 0.03 -19.90
N ARG A 185 -0.90 1.28 -20.37
CA ARG A 185 -1.75 1.74 -21.49
C ARG A 185 -1.37 1.04 -22.80
N GLU A 186 -0.08 0.93 -23.09
CA GLU A 186 0.40 0.25 -24.31
C GLU A 186 0.02 -1.22 -24.31
N LYS A 187 0.29 -1.94 -23.21
CA LYS A 187 -0.12 -3.35 -23.06
C LYS A 187 -1.64 -3.53 -23.09
N GLY A 188 -2.39 -2.63 -22.46
CA GLY A 188 -3.86 -2.67 -22.45
C GLY A 188 -4.47 -2.56 -23.85
N LYS A 189 -3.89 -1.73 -24.73
CA LYS A 189 -4.29 -1.64 -26.14
C LYS A 189 -4.02 -2.93 -26.90
N GLN A 190 -2.86 -3.54 -26.70
CA GLN A 190 -2.48 -4.80 -27.36
C GLN A 190 -3.43 -5.95 -26.99
N LEU A 191 -3.89 -5.97 -25.73
CA LEU A 191 -4.78 -6.99 -25.20
C LEU A 191 -6.26 -6.81 -25.62
N HIS A 192 -6.61 -5.78 -26.40
CA HIS A 192 -7.98 -5.47 -26.87
C HIS A 192 -9.05 -5.56 -25.76
N ASN A 193 -8.71 -5.16 -24.53
CA ASN A 193 -9.60 -5.34 -23.39
C ASN A 193 -10.52 -4.09 -23.21
N PRO A 194 -11.85 -4.21 -23.40
CA PRO A 194 -12.78 -3.08 -23.35
C PRO A 194 -12.95 -2.47 -21.94
N LEU A 195 -12.62 -3.21 -20.87
CA LEU A 195 -12.67 -2.67 -19.51
C LEU A 195 -11.50 -1.72 -19.23
N LEU A 196 -10.33 -1.99 -19.83
CA LEU A 196 -9.17 -1.11 -19.71
C LEU A 196 -9.35 0.17 -20.53
N SER A 197 -9.96 0.08 -21.72
CA SER A 197 -10.29 1.28 -22.49
C SER A 197 -11.33 2.15 -21.78
N ALA A 198 -12.34 1.54 -21.14
CA ALA A 198 -13.32 2.27 -20.33
C ALA A 198 -12.68 2.95 -19.11
N LEU A 199 -11.79 2.25 -18.38
CA LEU A 199 -11.05 2.84 -17.25
C LEU A 199 -10.13 3.98 -17.69
N ILE A 200 -9.47 3.86 -18.85
CA ILE A 200 -8.60 4.90 -19.42
C ILE A 200 -9.41 6.13 -19.84
N THR A 201 -10.59 5.93 -20.46
CA THR A 201 -11.45 7.02 -20.94
C THR A 201 -12.09 7.79 -19.79
N TYR A 202 -12.55 7.09 -18.75
CA TYR A 202 -13.06 7.70 -17.52
C TYR A 202 -12.01 8.58 -16.82
N TRP A 203 -10.74 8.20 -16.92
CA TRP A 203 -9.62 8.92 -16.31
C TRP A 203 -9.21 10.19 -17.06
N LEU A 204 -9.40 10.23 -18.39
CA LEU A 204 -9.19 11.44 -19.19
C LEU A 204 -10.29 12.48 -18.99
N ALA A 205 -11.50 12.05 -18.61
CA ALA A 205 -12.63 12.94 -18.36
C ALA A 205 -12.60 13.61 -16.96
N THR A 206 -11.71 13.16 -16.07
CA THR A 206 -11.62 13.61 -14.66
C THR A 206 -10.29 14.26 -14.30
N SER A 207 -9.49 14.64 -15.32
CA SER A 207 -8.22 15.39 -15.19
C SER A 207 -8.38 16.83 -15.67
#